data_AF-A0A8T5K9I2-F1
#
_entry.id   AF-A0A8T5K9I2-F1
#
_cell.length_a   1.000
_cell.length_b   1.000
_cell.length_c   1.000
_cell.angle_alpha   90.00
_cell.angle_beta   90.00
_cell.angle_gamma   90.00
#
_symmetry.space_group_name_H-M   'P 1'
#
loop_
_entity.id
_entity.type
_entity.pdbx_description
1 polymer ?
#
loop_
_entity_poly.entity_id
_entity_poly.type
_entity_poly.pdbx_seq_one_letter_code
_entity_poly.pdbx_strand_id
1 'polypeptide(L)' 'MDEQIIKILIKKISEIKTENNKTKQIIDEFSNLDSPSFSSGIMIGRLFNSFYYQHRRILKRNPTDNEFNEFLKFLKKELG' A
#
# COMPACT_ATOMS: atom_id res chain seq x y z
N MET A 1 13.61 -6.70 2.82
CA MET A 1 12.97 -6.09 1.63
C MET A 1 13.92 -5.00 1.20
N ASP A 2 14.08 -4.77 -0.10
CA ASP A 2 15.02 -3.75 -0.60
C ASP A 2 14.71 -2.35 -0.03
N GLU A 3 15.75 -1.62 0.41
CA GLU A 3 15.60 -0.32 1.05
C GLU A 3 14.97 0.74 0.14
N GLN A 4 15.25 0.70 -1.17
CA GLN A 4 14.66 1.65 -2.11
C GLN A 4 13.15 1.40 -2.23
N ILE A 5 12.73 0.13 -2.23
CA ILE A 5 11.32 -0.25 -2.23
C ILE A 5 10.64 0.23 -0.94
N ILE A 6 11.26 0.06 0.22
CA ILE A 6 10.75 0.56 1.51
C ILE A 6 10.51 2.07 1.45
N LYS A 7 11.50 2.86 0.99
CA LYS A 7 11.39 4.31 0.87
C LYS A 7 10.23 4.73 -0.05
N ILE A 8 10.04 4.04 -1.17
CA ILE A 8 8.92 4.29 -2.09
C ILE A 8 7.57 4.00 -1.42
N LEU A 9 7.47 2.90 -0.67
CA LEU A 9 6.23 2.54 0.03
C LEU A 9 5.89 3.56 1.13
N ILE A 10 6.87 4.02 1.92
CA ILE A 10 6.66 5.08 2.92
C ILE A 10 6.17 6.37 2.26
N LYS A 11 6.78 6.77 1.13
CA LYS A 11 6.32 7.93 0.38
C LYS A 11 4.87 7.76 -0.07
N LYS A 12 4.50 6.58 -0.57
CA LYS A 12 3.11 6.29 -0.96
C LYS A 12 2.13 6.36 0.20
N ILE A 13 2.52 5.94 1.41
CA ILE A 13 1.69 6.10 2.62
C ILE A 13 1.41 7.58 2.88
N SER A 14 2.45 8.43 2.81
CA SER A 14 2.32 9.88 2.96
C SER A 14 1.44 10.50 1.86
N GLU A 15 1.64 10.09 0.61
CA GLU A 15 0.80 10.51 -0.53
C GLU A 15 -0.66 10.10 -0.33
N ILE A 16 -0.96 8.89 0.14
CA ILE A 16 -2.34 8.44 0.40
C ILE A 16 -3.00 9.25 1.52
N LYS A 17 -2.24 9.59 2.58
CA LYS A 17 -2.74 10.42 3.69
C LYS A 17 -2.99 11.88 3.27
N THR A 18 -2.34 12.36 2.21
CA THR A 18 -2.39 13.77 1.76
C THR A 18 -3.27 13.97 0.52
N GLU A 19 -3.30 13.01 -0.43
CA GLU A 19 -4.22 12.93 -1.58
C GLU A 19 -5.61 12.46 -1.13
N ASN A 20 -6.21 13.23 -0.23
CA ASN A 20 -7.46 12.88 0.44
C ASN A 20 -8.70 13.03 -0.48
N ASN A 21 -8.54 13.45 -1.74
CA ASN A 21 -9.69 13.80 -2.58
C ASN A 21 -10.27 12.59 -3.34
N LYS A 22 -9.44 11.80 -4.03
CA LYS A 22 -9.95 10.68 -4.86
C LYS A 22 -10.38 9.47 -4.03
N THR A 23 -9.60 9.10 -3.01
CA THR A 23 -9.97 7.98 -2.12
C THR A 23 -11.26 8.31 -1.37
N LYS A 24 -11.42 9.56 -0.92
CA LYS A 24 -12.65 10.01 -0.28
C LYS A 24 -13.85 9.99 -1.24
N GLN A 25 -13.70 10.48 -2.47
CA GLN A 25 -14.76 10.37 -3.49
C GLN A 25 -15.21 8.91 -3.68
N ILE A 26 -14.27 7.95 -3.77
CA ILE A 26 -14.62 6.53 -3.85
C ILE A 26 -15.39 6.09 -2.60
N ILE A 27 -14.92 6.43 -1.40
CA ILE A 27 -15.61 6.05 -0.16
C ILE A 27 -17.03 6.63 -0.10
N ASP A 28 -17.20 7.88 -0.52
CA ASP A 28 -18.49 8.58 -0.50
C ASP A 28 -19.49 7.94 -1.49
N GLU A 29 -19.05 7.56 -2.70
CA GLU A 29 -19.87 6.85 -3.71
C GLU A 29 -20.29 5.44 -3.24
N PHE A 30 -19.49 4.80 -2.39
CA PHE A 30 -19.77 3.48 -1.81
C PHE A 30 -20.08 3.56 -0.30
N SER A 31 -20.84 4.58 0.11
CA SER A 31 -21.20 4.85 1.52
C SER A 31 -22.02 3.74 2.19
N ASN A 32 -22.51 2.76 1.43
CA ASN A 32 -23.14 1.55 1.95
C ASN A 32 -22.15 0.51 2.52
N LEU A 33 -20.84 0.68 2.29
CA LEU A 33 -19.78 -0.16 2.84
C LEU A 33 -19.27 0.39 4.17
N ASP A 34 -18.64 -0.48 4.99
CA ASP A 34 -17.93 -0.04 6.18
C ASP A 34 -16.73 0.85 5.80
N SER A 35 -16.89 2.15 6.00
CA SER A 35 -15.93 3.18 5.57
C SER A 35 -14.50 2.96 6.12
N PRO A 36 -14.29 2.65 7.42
CA PRO A 36 -12.95 2.39 7.96
C PRO A 36 -12.26 1.18 7.33
N SER A 37 -12.97 0.05 7.20
CA SER A 37 -12.42 -1.16 6.58
C SER A 37 -12.19 -0.96 5.09
N PHE A 38 -13.08 -0.23 4.40
CA PHE A 38 -12.95 0.03 2.97
C PHE A 38 -11.76 0.96 2.67
N SER A 39 -11.59 2.02 3.45
CA SER A 39 -10.42 2.91 3.37
C SER A 39 -9.11 2.15 3.58
N SER A 40 -9.06 1.31 4.64
CA SER A 40 -7.90 0.46 4.94
C SER A 40 -7.62 -0.53 3.80
N GLY A 41 -8.66 -1.15 3.24
CA GLY A 41 -8.56 -2.06 2.10
C GLY A 41 -7.99 -1.39 0.84
N ILE A 42 -8.46 -0.19 0.50
CA ILE A 42 -7.92 0.59 -0.62
C ILE A 42 -6.44 0.89 -0.40
N MET A 43 -6.07 1.32 0.82
CA MET A 43 -4.69 1.65 1.14
C MET A 43 -3.76 0.44 1.03
N ILE A 44 -4.14 -0.69 1.62
CA ILE A 44 -3.39 -1.95 1.54
C ILE A 44 -3.28 -2.42 0.09
N GLY A 45 -4.36 -2.35 -0.69
CA GLY A 45 -4.36 -2.72 -2.11
C GLY A 45 -3.40 -1.88 -2.95
N ARG A 46 -3.38 -0.56 -2.74
CA ARG A 46 -2.43 0.35 -3.42
C ARG A 46 -0.98 0.03 -3.06
N LEU A 47 -0.70 -0.27 -1.79
CA LEU A 47 0.64 -0.64 -1.33
C LEU A 47 1.08 -2.00 -1.87
N PHE A 48 0.19 -3.00 -1.87
CA PHE A 48 0.44 -4.33 -2.42
C PHE A 48 0.79 -4.27 -3.91
N ASN A 49 0.01 -3.51 -4.69
CA ASN A 49 0.32 -3.30 -6.11
C ASN A 49 1.68 -2.62 -6.30
N SER A 50 1.97 -1.58 -5.49
CA SER A 50 3.28 -0.92 -5.55
C SER A 50 4.43 -1.86 -5.19
N PHE A 51 4.27 -2.69 -4.16
CA PHE A 51 5.30 -3.65 -3.73
C PHE A 51 5.71 -4.56 -4.89
N TYR A 52 4.76 -5.24 -5.53
CA TYR A 52 5.04 -6.09 -6.69
C TYR A 52 5.62 -5.31 -7.88
N TYR A 53 5.06 -4.14 -8.19
CA TYR A 53 5.53 -3.32 -9.30
C TYR A 53 6.98 -2.86 -9.10
N GLN A 54 7.35 -2.39 -7.91
CA GLN A 54 8.71 -1.91 -7.64
C GLN A 54 9.72 -3.05 -7.62
N HIS A 55 9.35 -4.24 -7.11
CA HIS A 55 10.20 -5.42 -7.23
C HIS A 55 10.53 -5.76 -8.69
N ARG A 56 9.52 -5.78 -9.58
CA ARG A 56 9.74 -6.02 -11.01
C ARG A 56 10.56 -4.90 -11.66
N ARG A 57 10.30 -3.64 -11.30
CA ARG A 57 10.96 -2.48 -11.91
C ARG A 57 12.44 -2.37 -11.51
N ILE A 58 12.73 -2.47 -10.21
CA ILE A 58 14.04 -2.19 -9.61
C ILE A 58 14.89 -3.46 -9.59
N LEU A 59 14.34 -4.57 -9.10
CA LEU A 59 15.08 -5.82 -8.93
C LEU A 59 14.93 -6.79 -10.11
N LYS A 60 14.13 -6.44 -11.13
CA LYS A 60 13.89 -7.26 -12.34
C LYS A 60 13.33 -8.65 -12.08
N ARG A 61 12.65 -8.85 -10.94
CA ARG A 61 12.00 -10.10 -10.55
C ARG A 61 10.76 -9.85 -9.70
N ASN A 62 9.96 -10.88 -9.49
CA ASN A 62 8.91 -10.84 -8.48
C ASN A 62 9.52 -10.89 -7.06
N PRO A 63 8.79 -10.38 -6.05
CA PRO A 63 9.16 -10.61 -4.66
C PRO A 63 9.20 -12.10 -4.33
N THR A 64 10.11 -12.47 -3.45
CA THR A 64 10.17 -13.78 -2.81
C THR A 64 9.18 -13.87 -1.65
N ASP A 65 8.90 -15.07 -1.16
CA ASP A 65 8.05 -15.28 0.01
C ASP A 65 8.61 -14.59 1.27
N ASN A 66 9.94 -14.56 1.41
CA ASN A 66 10.60 -13.84 2.51
C ASN A 66 10.34 -12.33 2.42
N GLU A 67 10.46 -11.74 1.22
CA GLU A 67 10.18 -10.31 1.02
C GLU A 67 8.69 -9.99 1.20
N PHE A 68 7.80 -10.93 0.85
CA PHE A 68 6.38 -10.79 1.14
C PHE A 68 6.11 -10.80 2.65
N ASN A 69 6.75 -11.67 3.42
CA ASN A 69 6.65 -11.69 4.88
C ASN A 69 7.17 -10.38 5.50
N GLU A 70 8.24 -9.81 4.96
CA GLU A 70 8.74 -8.49 5.38
C GLU A 70 7.76 -7.37 5.02
N PHE A 71 7.09 -7.45 3.87
CA PHE A 71 6.02 -6.53 3.49
C PHE A 71 4.83 -6.61 4.47
N LEU A 72 4.42 -7.81 4.92
CA LEU A 72 3.38 -7.94 5.95
C LEU A 72 3.78 -7.29 7.27
N LYS A 73 5.04 -7.50 7.71
CA LYS A 73 5.58 -6.82 8.91
C LYS A 73 5.59 -5.30 8.74
N PHE A 74 5.96 -4.83 7.56
CA PHE A 74 5.92 -3.41 7.20
C PHE A 74 4.49 -2.84 7.30
N LEU A 75 3.49 -3.51 6.69
CA LEU A 75 2.09 -3.07 6.77
C LEU A 75 1.60 -2.99 8.22
N LYS A 76 1.90 -4.03 9.03
CA LYS A 76 1.49 -4.06 10.43
C LYS A 76 2.12 -2.92 11.24
N LYS A 77 3.36 -2.54 10.94
CA LYS A 77 4.06 -1.44 11.63
C LYS A 77 3.51 -0.06 11.25
N GLU A 78 3.18 0.15 9.98
CA GLU A 78 2.82 1.48 9.47
C GLU A 78 1.31 1.77 9.51
N LEU A 79 0.47 0.72 9.54
CA LEU A 79 -1.00 0.80 9.49
C LEU A 79 -1.72 0.20 10.71
N GLY A 80 -1.06 -0.66 11.48
CA GLY A 80 -1.60 -1.28 12.70
C GLY A 80 -1.14 -0.55 13.95
#